data_AF-A0A0Q4TWB1-F1
#
_entry.id   AF-A0A0Q4TWB1-F1
#
_cell.length_a   1.000
_cell.length_b   1.000
_cell.length_c   1.000
_cell.angle_alpha   90.00
_cell.angle_beta   90.00
_cell.angle_gamma   90.00
#
_symmetry.space_group_name_H-M   'P 1'
#
loop_
_entity.id
_entity.type
_entity.pdbx_description
1 polymer ?
#
loop_
_entity_poly.entity_id
_entity_poly.type
_entity_poly.pdbx_seq_one_letter_code
_entity_poly.pdbx_strand_id
1 'polypeptide(L)'
;MEAADFGHLNFLIGDTSLRVPGAQVVGQIDGVWVTFLRDERGLVEELTLVEHPDERSAVTEFMSQLQNVARLEELRALLDTGLEPLD
;
A
#
# COMPACT_ATOMS: atom_id res chain seq x y z
N MET A 1 -11.82 16.45 14.89
CA MET A 1 -10.58 17.02 14.35
C MET A 1 -10.65 16.78 12.85
N GLU A 2 -10.98 17.83 12.09
CA GLU A 2 -11.07 17.74 10.63
C GLU A 2 -9.67 17.54 10.06
N ALA A 3 -9.53 16.54 9.19
CA ALA A 3 -8.29 16.27 8.48
C ALA A 3 -7.98 17.45 7.56
N ALA A 4 -7.04 18.28 7.98
CA ALA A 4 -6.54 19.40 7.20
C ALA A 4 -5.80 18.87 5.96
N ASP A 5 -6.26 19.32 4.80
CA ASP A 5 -5.47 19.54 3.59
C ASP A 5 -4.50 18.43 3.16
N PHE A 6 -5.03 17.29 2.70
CA PHE A 6 -4.26 16.36 1.86
C PHE A 6 -4.13 16.93 0.44
N GLY A 7 -3.30 17.97 0.31
CA GLY A 7 -2.92 18.57 -0.96
C GLY A 7 -2.37 17.53 -1.93
N HIS A 8 -2.96 17.47 -3.12
CA HIS A 8 -2.47 16.79 -4.33
C HIS A 8 -2.08 15.30 -4.16
N LEU A 9 -3.09 14.44 -3.96
CA LEU A 9 -3.00 13.00 -4.25
C LEU A 9 -2.70 12.80 -5.75
N ASN A 10 -1.44 12.58 -6.10
CA ASN A 10 -1.04 12.40 -7.49
C ASN A 10 -1.35 11.00 -8.05
N PHE A 11 -1.38 9.93 -7.22
CA PHE A 11 -1.68 8.57 -7.68
C PHE A 11 -2.35 7.71 -6.60
N LEU A 12 -3.49 7.09 -6.94
CA LEU A 12 -4.18 6.07 -6.13
C LEU A 12 -4.08 4.73 -6.87
N ILE A 13 -3.43 3.73 -6.29
CA ILE A 13 -3.38 2.37 -6.85
C ILE A 13 -3.92 1.44 -5.76
N GLY A 14 -5.20 1.11 -5.86
CA GLY A 14 -5.87 0.19 -4.95
C GLY A 14 -5.69 -1.25 -5.42
N ASP A 15 -5.20 -2.10 -4.53
CA ASP A 15 -5.31 -3.54 -4.65
C ASP A 15 -6.74 -3.94 -4.24
N THR A 16 -7.48 -4.59 -5.15
CA THR A 16 -8.86 -5.05 -4.89
C THR A 16 -8.93 -6.50 -4.41
N SER A 17 -7.80 -7.21 -4.33
CA SER A 17 -7.72 -8.65 -4.06
C SER A 17 -7.20 -8.98 -2.66
N LEU A 18 -6.54 -8.04 -1.97
CA LEU A 18 -6.27 -8.17 -0.54
C LEU A 18 -7.53 -8.01 0.32
N ARG A 19 -7.77 -8.95 1.24
CA ARG A 19 -8.73 -8.81 2.36
C ARG A 19 -8.30 -7.80 3.43
N VAL A 20 -7.41 -6.87 3.10
CA VAL A 20 -7.12 -5.71 3.93
C VAL A 20 -8.10 -4.64 3.44
N PRO A 21 -8.97 -4.06 4.28
CA PRO A 21 -10.09 -3.23 3.85
C PRO A 21 -9.65 -1.83 3.40
N GLY A 22 -8.54 -1.72 2.65
CA GLY A 22 -8.00 -0.44 2.22
C GLY A 22 -6.99 -0.50 1.06
N ALA A 23 -6.87 0.62 0.37
CA ALA A 23 -5.90 0.85 -0.70
C ALA A 23 -4.56 1.34 -0.13
N GLN A 24 -3.45 0.81 -0.65
CA GLN A 24 -2.13 1.39 -0.39
C GLN A 24 -2.00 2.72 -1.14
N VAL A 25 -1.46 3.73 -0.47
CA VAL A 25 -1.31 5.08 -1.00
C VAL A 25 0.12 5.55 -0.79
N VAL A 26 0.64 6.30 -1.77
CA VAL A 26 1.82 7.15 -1.61
C VAL A 26 1.40 8.60 -1.81
N GLY A 27 1.86 9.50 -0.95
CA GLY A 27 1.47 10.91 -1.00
C GLY A 27 2.39 11.79 -0.17
N GLN A 28 2.02 13.06 -0.05
CA GLN A 28 2.75 14.04 0.74
C GLN A 28 1.83 14.65 1.80
N ILE A 29 2.28 14.72 3.05
CA ILE A 29 1.60 15.36 4.18
C ILE A 29 2.58 16.36 4.78
N ASP A 30 2.19 17.63 4.86
CA ASP A 30 3.03 18.71 5.42
C ASP A 30 4.47 18.75 4.84
N GLY A 31 4.60 18.41 3.55
CA GLY A 31 5.89 18.36 2.85
C GLY A 31 6.68 17.06 3.03
N VAL A 32 6.23 16.15 3.90
CA VAL A 32 6.84 14.84 4.14
C VAL A 32 6.21 13.79 3.23
N TRP A 33 7.04 12.99 2.56
CA TRP A 33 6.56 11.87 1.75
C TRP A 33 6.15 10.72 2.64
N VAL A 34 4.98 10.15 2.40
CA VAL A 34 4.41 9.09 3.21
C VAL A 34 3.82 7.99 2.37
N THR A 35 3.85 6.77 2.91
CA THR A 35 3.03 5.65 2.43
C THR A 35 2.07 5.23 3.55
N PHE A 36 0.81 4.94 3.22
CA PHE A 36 -0.20 4.54 4.20
C PHE A 36 -1.32 3.69 3.57
N LEU A 37 -2.12 3.03 4.41
CA LEU A 37 -3.35 2.35 4.00
C LEU A 37 -4.56 3.25 4.23
N ARG A 38 -5.45 3.27 3.24
CA ARG A 38 -6.70 4.03 3.30
C ARG A 38 -7.88 3.09 3.16
N ASP A 39 -8.81 3.12 4.12
CA ASP A 39 -9.95 2.21 4.10
C ASP A 39 -10.98 2.54 2.99
N GLU A 40 -11.99 1.69 2.82
CA GLU A 40 -13.10 1.89 1.87
C GLU A 40 -13.89 3.19 2.09
N ARG A 41 -13.81 3.77 3.29
CA ARG A 41 -14.46 5.02 3.68
C ARG A 41 -13.56 6.23 3.44
N GLY A 42 -12.34 6.01 2.97
CA GLY A 42 -11.35 7.03 2.73
C GLY A 42 -10.65 7.52 4.00
N LEU A 43 -10.66 6.76 5.09
CA LEU A 43 -9.95 7.09 6.33
C LEU A 43 -8.55 6.46 6.32
N VAL A 44 -7.58 7.21 6.83
CA VAL A 44 -6.21 6.74 7.02
C VAL A 44 -6.07 6.14 8.41
N GLU A 45 -5.50 4.95 8.51
CA GLU A 45 -5.13 4.38 9.80
C GLU A 45 -3.75 4.92 10.22
N GLU A 46 -3.68 5.65 11.34
CA GLU A 46 -2.43 6.29 11.83
C GLU A 46 -1.27 5.28 11.98
N LEU A 47 -1.59 4.03 12.32
CA LEU A 47 -0.61 2.93 12.46
C LEU A 47 0.05 2.50 11.15
N THR A 48 -0.50 2.90 10.01
CA THR A 48 -0.03 2.50 8.68
C THR A 48 0.80 3.58 8.02
N LEU A 49 0.91 4.76 8.63
CA LEU A 49 1.65 5.89 8.12
C LEU A 49 3.15 5.66 8.31
N VAL A 50 3.87 5.60 7.19
CA VAL A 50 5.32 5.48 7.15
C VAL A 50 5.88 6.68 6.41
N GLU A 51 6.76 7.42 7.08
CA GLU A 51 7.44 8.58 6.52
C GLU A 51 8.70 8.18 5.75
N HIS A 52 8.98 8.94 4.70
CA HIS A 52 10.10 8.73 3.79
C HIS A 52 10.89 10.02 3.59
N PRO A 53 12.21 9.94 3.40
CA PRO A 53 13.06 11.12 3.24
C PRO A 53 12.81 11.87 1.92
N ASP A 54 12.34 11.16 0.89
CA ASP A 54 12.06 11.72 -0.43
C ASP A 54 11.03 10.88 -1.21
N GLU A 55 10.53 11.44 -2.31
CA GLU A 55 9.54 10.82 -3.20
C GLU A 55 10.03 9.47 -3.71
N ARG A 56 11.29 9.40 -4.12
CA ARG A 56 11.87 8.20 -4.72
C ARG A 56 11.87 7.04 -3.74
N SER A 57 12.19 7.31 -2.48
CA SER A 57 12.20 6.33 -1.40
C SER A 57 10.78 5.82 -1.13
N ALA A 58 9.82 6.74 -1.03
CA ALA A 58 8.40 6.40 -0.85
C ALA A 58 7.85 5.54 -1.99
N VAL A 59 8.14 5.92 -3.25
CA VAL A 59 7.71 5.16 -4.44
C VAL A 59 8.41 3.80 -4.51
N THR A 60 9.70 3.71 -4.16
CA THR A 60 10.44 2.44 -4.20
C THR A 60 9.85 1.45 -3.19
N GLU A 61 9.61 1.90 -1.96
CA GLU A 61 8.98 1.07 -0.92
C GLU A 61 7.56 0.67 -1.33
N PHE A 62 6.77 1.62 -1.84
CA PHE A 62 5.43 1.36 -2.35
C PHE A 62 5.40 0.26 -3.43
N MET A 63 6.29 0.36 -4.42
CA MET A 63 6.39 -0.65 -5.49
C MET A 63 6.87 -2.02 -4.97
N SER A 64 7.77 -2.03 -4.00
CA SER A 64 8.22 -3.26 -3.33
C SER A 64 7.04 -3.96 -2.62
N GLN A 65 6.21 -3.18 -1.92
CA GLN A 65 5.01 -3.70 -1.25
C GLN A 65 4.02 -4.29 -2.25
N LEU A 66 3.72 -3.60 -3.36
CA LEU A 66 2.84 -4.13 -4.41
C LEU A 66 3.38 -5.44 -5.01
N GLN A 67 4.69 -5.53 -5.26
CA GLN A 67 5.31 -6.76 -5.76
C GLN A 67 5.20 -7.91 -4.77
N ASN A 68 5.41 -7.63 -3.47
CA ASN A 68 5.27 -8.63 -2.42
C ASN A 68 3.84 -9.15 -2.32
N VAL A 69 2.84 -8.27 -2.46
CA VAL A 69 1.43 -8.66 -2.46
C VAL A 69 1.11 -9.56 -3.65
N ALA A 70 1.48 -9.16 -4.87
CA ALA A 70 1.30 -9.99 -6.05
C ALA A 70 1.97 -11.37 -5.89
N ARG A 71 3.17 -11.39 -5.31
CA ARG A 71 3.90 -12.65 -5.04
C ARG A 71 3.18 -13.51 -4.00
N LEU A 72 2.60 -12.93 -2.96
CA LEU A 72 1.81 -13.66 -1.97
C LEU A 72 0.55 -14.27 -2.60
N GLU A 73 -0.10 -13.56 -3.52
CA GLU A 73 -1.26 -14.09 -4.25
C GLU A 73 -0.88 -15.26 -5.15
N GLU A 74 0.25 -15.17 -5.87
CA GLU A 74 0.81 -16.28 -6.64
C GLU A 74 1.08 -17.51 -5.76
N LEU A 75 1.78 -17.31 -4.64
CA LEU A 75 2.08 -18.39 -3.69
C LEU A 75 0.81 -19.00 -3.11
N ARG A 76 -0.20 -18.16 -2.82
CA ARG A 76 -1.49 -18.63 -2.33
C ARG A 76 -2.19 -19.51 -3.35
N ALA A 77 -2.22 -19.09 -4.61
CA ALA A 77 -2.79 -19.87 -5.69
C ALA A 77 -2.08 -21.23 -5.86
N LEU A 78 -0.75 -21.25 -5.76
CA LEU A 78 0.04 -22.50 -5.82
C LEU A 78 -0.32 -23.46 -4.69
N LEU A 79 -0.40 -22.96 -3.45
CA LEU A 79 -0.80 -23.76 -2.28
C LEU A 79 -2.23 -24.28 -2.42
N ASP A 80 -3.17 -23.44 -2.88
CA ASP A 80 -4.57 -23.85 -3.07
C ASP A 80 -4.72 -24.88 -4.21
N THR A 81 -3.78 -24.94 -5.17
CA THR A 81 -3.71 -26.01 -6.20
C THR A 81 -3.05 -27.31 -5.74
N GLY A 82 -2.50 -27.38 -4.52
CA GLY A 82 -1.88 -28.60 -3.97
C GLY A 82 -0.54 -28.98 -4.61
N LEU A 83 0.13 -28.05 -5.28
CA LEU A 83 1.48 -28.25 -5.82
C LEU A 83 2.51 -27.90 -4.74
N GLU A 84 3.25 -28.92 -4.28
CA GLU A 84 4.46 -28.70 -3.50
C GLU A 84 5.51 -27.99 -4.38
N PRO A 85 6.28 -27.03 -3.83
CA PRO A 85 7.36 -26.39 -4.57
C PRO A 85 8.35 -27.46 -5.04
N LEU A 86 8.65 -27.47 -6.34
CA LEU A 86 9.71 -28.31 -6.88
C LEU A 86 11.06 -27.81 -6.33
N ASP A 87 11.77 -28.71 -5.65
CA ASP A 87 13.13 -28.54 -5.10
C ASP A 87 14.14 -27.91 -6.09
#